data_AF-A0A523B0J8-F1
#
_entry.id   AF-A0A523B0J8-F1
#
_cell.length_a   1.000
_cell.length_b   1.000
_cell.length_c   1.000
_cell.angle_alpha   90.00
_cell.angle_beta   90.00
_cell.angle_gamma   90.00
#
_symmetry.space_group_name_H-M   'P 1'
#
loop_
_entity.id
_entity.type
_entity.pdbx_description
1 polymer ?
#
loop_
_entity_poly.entity_id
_entity_poly.type
_entity_poly.pdbx_seq_one_letter_code
_entity_poly.pdbx_strand_id
1 'polypeptide(L)'
;EIENRLEEIRKCGAPLPVTPRLKGVRVKLPYSRFAGVLREMEVAGYRLGEIAEIRRSLMRDYILVDLLPLSRLELSPKGVRAISGRMEV
;
A
#
# COMPACT_ATOMS: atom_id res chain seq x y z
N GLU A 1 -0.14 -6.70 6.30
CA GLU A 1 -1.54 -6.23 6.28
C GLU A 1 -2.25 -6.45 4.94
N ILE A 2 -1.73 -5.92 3.82
CA ILE A 2 -2.39 -6.02 2.50
C ILE A 2 -2.76 -7.48 2.13
N GLU A 3 -1.83 -8.42 2.33
CA GLU A 3 -2.06 -9.84 2.02
C GLU A 3 -3.19 -10.50 2.81
N ASN A 4 -3.46 -10.00 4.02
CA ASN A 4 -4.47 -10.57 4.91
C ASN A 4 -5.86 -10.00 4.66
N ARG A 5 -5.97 -8.87 3.93
CA ARG A 5 -7.23 -8.14 3.73
C ARG A 5 -7.91 -8.42 2.38
N LEU A 6 -7.23 -9.08 1.43
CA LEU A 6 -7.79 -9.40 0.12
C LEU A 6 -7.72 -10.91 -0.13
N GLU A 7 -8.87 -11.57 -0.17
CA GLU A 7 -8.93 -13.01 -0.48
C GLU A 7 -8.35 -13.32 -1.86
N GLU A 8 -8.49 -12.43 -2.82
CA GLU A 8 -7.96 -12.58 -4.17
C GLU A 8 -6.44 -12.60 -4.21
N ILE A 9 -5.76 -12.02 -3.22
CA ILE A 9 -4.31 -12.18 -3.06
C ILE A 9 -3.96 -13.62 -2.71
N ARG A 10 -4.78 -14.28 -1.87
CA ARG A 10 -4.58 -15.70 -1.48
C ARG A 10 -4.95 -16.66 -2.62
N LYS A 11 -5.89 -16.26 -3.47
CA LYS A 11 -6.31 -17.01 -4.67
C LYS A 11 -5.45 -16.72 -5.91
N CYS A 12 -4.58 -15.71 -5.83
CA CYS A 12 -3.61 -15.40 -6.88
C CYS A 12 -2.61 -16.55 -6.96
N GLY A 13 -2.55 -17.25 -8.10
CA GLY A 13 -1.62 -18.37 -8.33
C GLY A 13 -0.13 -17.99 -8.38
N ALA A 14 0.23 -16.78 -7.94
CA ALA A 14 1.61 -16.38 -7.79
C ALA A 14 2.17 -16.88 -6.45
N PRO A 15 3.38 -17.46 -6.40
CA PRO A 15 3.96 -18.00 -5.16
C PRO A 15 4.18 -16.93 -4.08
N LEU A 16 4.34 -15.67 -4.49
CA LEU A 16 4.43 -14.49 -3.62
C LEU A 16 3.56 -13.38 -4.23
N PRO A 17 2.30 -13.24 -3.80
CA PRO A 17 1.35 -12.34 -4.43
C PRO A 17 1.60 -10.87 -4.05
N VAL A 18 2.25 -10.59 -2.91
CA VAL A 18 2.85 -9.29 -2.61
C VAL A 18 4.36 -9.45 -2.46
N THR A 19 5.12 -8.53 -3.05
CA THR A 19 6.59 -8.54 -3.00
C THR A 19 7.12 -7.15 -2.62
N PRO A 20 8.10 -7.05 -1.70
CA PRO A 20 8.73 -5.77 -1.38
C PRO A 20 9.53 -5.22 -2.57
N ARG A 21 9.66 -3.90 -2.62
CA ARG A 21 10.51 -3.13 -3.54
C ARG A 21 11.15 -1.96 -2.78
N LEU A 22 12.14 -1.32 -3.41
CA LEU A 22 12.82 -0.16 -2.83
C LEU A 22 11.88 0.99 -2.39
N LYS A 23 10.82 1.25 -3.16
CA LYS A 23 9.86 2.35 -2.90
C LYS A 23 8.57 1.92 -2.20
N GLY A 24 8.43 0.65 -1.84
CA GLY A 24 7.17 0.14 -1.26
C GLY A 24 6.94 -1.31 -1.65
N VAL A 25 5.75 -1.64 -2.17
CA VAL A 25 5.37 -3.01 -2.49
C VAL A 25 4.80 -3.15 -3.89
N ARG A 26 4.89 -4.36 -4.44
CA ARG A 26 4.23 -4.75 -5.67
C ARG A 26 3.18 -5.80 -5.32
N VAL A 27 1.94 -5.54 -5.72
CA VAL A 27 0.80 -6.43 -5.55
C VAL A 27 0.49 -7.04 -6.93
N LYS A 28 0.62 -8.36 -7.05
CA LYS A 28 0.44 -9.11 -8.30
C LYS A 28 -1.04 -9.36 -8.59
N LEU A 29 -1.82 -8.29 -8.58
CA LEU A 29 -3.23 -8.28 -8.96
C LEU A 29 -3.46 -7.29 -10.11
N PRO A 30 -4.48 -7.52 -10.97
CA PRO A 30 -4.83 -6.62 -12.06
C PRO A 30 -5.11 -5.19 -11.61
N TYR A 31 -4.39 -4.22 -12.17
CA TYR A 31 -4.49 -2.81 -11.74
C TYR A 31 -5.89 -2.23 -11.93
N SER A 32 -6.49 -2.45 -13.10
CA SER A 32 -7.82 -1.92 -13.44
C SER A 32 -8.90 -2.34 -12.43
N ARG A 33 -8.79 -3.54 -11.87
CA ARG A 33 -9.78 -4.09 -10.95
C ARG A 33 -9.53 -3.72 -9.49
N PHE A 34 -8.26 -3.68 -9.05
CA PHE A 34 -7.94 -3.60 -7.62
C PHE A 34 -7.30 -2.29 -7.18
N ALA A 35 -6.93 -1.38 -8.10
CA ALA A 35 -6.30 -0.12 -7.71
C ALA A 35 -7.23 0.77 -6.85
N GLY A 36 -8.53 0.81 -7.16
CA GLY A 36 -9.53 1.51 -6.34
C GLY A 36 -9.64 0.91 -4.94
N VAL A 37 -9.80 -0.42 -4.87
CA VAL A 37 -9.88 -1.16 -3.60
C VAL A 37 -8.65 -0.91 -2.73
N LEU A 38 -7.45 -0.92 -3.32
CA LEU A 38 -6.22 -0.63 -2.58
C LEU A 38 -6.17 0.83 -2.12
N ARG A 39 -6.65 1.82 -2.88
CA ARG A 39 -6.67 3.23 -2.44
C ARG A 39 -7.52 3.44 -1.19
N GLU A 40 -8.65 2.75 -1.13
CA GLU A 40 -9.61 2.82 -0.03
C GLU A 40 -9.21 1.99 1.19
N MET A 41 -8.23 1.09 1.03
CA MET A 41 -7.80 0.21 2.11
C MET A 41 -7.15 1.01 3.23
N GLU A 42 -7.68 0.86 4.45
CA GLU A 42 -7.06 1.42 5.64
C GLU A 42 -5.87 0.55 6.09
N VAL A 43 -4.71 1.17 6.25
CA VAL A 43 -3.46 0.54 6.71
C VAL A 43 -2.84 1.46 7.75
N ALA A 44 -2.53 0.93 8.94
CA ALA A 44 -1.99 1.71 10.05
C ALA A 44 -2.78 3.01 10.39
N GLY A 45 -4.10 2.98 10.23
CA GLY A 45 -4.98 4.14 10.51
C GLY A 45 -5.07 5.19 9.39
N TYR A 46 -4.52 4.91 8.21
CA TYR A 46 -4.54 5.78 7.03
C TYR A 46 -5.15 5.08 5.83
N ARG A 47 -5.88 5.79 4.97
CA ARG A 47 -6.21 5.23 3.66
C ARG A 47 -4.93 5.14 2.85
N LEU A 48 -4.68 4.00 2.23
CA LEU A 48 -3.42 3.76 1.52
C LEU A 48 -3.21 4.77 0.38
N GLY A 49 -4.29 5.28 -0.23
CA GLY A 49 -4.22 6.35 -1.23
C GLY A 49 -3.76 7.71 -0.69
N GLU A 50 -3.82 7.94 0.63
CA GLU A 50 -3.32 9.16 1.29
C GLU A 50 -1.81 9.09 1.56
N ILE A 51 -1.29 7.88 1.76
CA ILE A 51 0.10 7.65 2.16
C ILE A 51 0.98 7.03 1.06
N ALA A 52 0.38 6.61 -0.05
CA ALA A 52 1.07 5.95 -1.14
C ALA A 52 0.50 6.30 -2.51
N GLU A 53 1.38 6.36 -3.51
CA GLU A 53 1.03 6.39 -4.91
C GLU A 53 0.73 4.96 -5.40
N ILE A 54 -0.51 4.74 -5.84
CA ILE A 54 -0.97 3.47 -6.42
C ILE A 54 -0.99 3.61 -7.93
N ARG A 55 -0.06 2.93 -8.60
CA ARG A 55 0.15 3.02 -10.06
C ARG A 55 0.27 1.66 -10.72
N ARG A 56 0.03 1.64 -12.03
CA ARG A 56 0.16 0.43 -12.86
C ARG A 56 1.63 0.17 -13.17
N SER A 57 2.06 -1.09 -13.14
CA SER A 57 3.35 -1.48 -13.71
C SER A 57 3.29 -1.41 -15.23
N LEU A 58 4.36 -0.91 -15.85
CA LEU A 58 4.46 -0.86 -17.32
C LEU A 58 4.87 -2.20 -17.94
N MET A 59 5.52 -3.07 -17.15
CA MET A 59 5.98 -4.38 -17.63
C MET A 59 4.90 -5.46 -17.54
N ARG A 60 3.99 -5.36 -16.56
CA ARG A 60 2.90 -6.30 -16.30
C ARG A 60 1.70 -5.53 -15.76
N ASP A 61 0.49 -6.05 -15.87
CA ASP A 61 -0.73 -5.41 -15.35
C ASP A 61 -0.85 -5.44 -13.80
N TYR A 62 0.27 -5.38 -13.09
CA TYR A 62 0.32 -5.42 -11.63
C TYR A 62 0.25 -4.03 -11.02
N ILE A 63 -0.07 -4.00 -9.73
CA ILE A 63 -0.18 -2.77 -8.95
C ILE A 63 1.14 -2.53 -8.24
N LEU A 64 1.63 -1.31 -8.35
CA LEU A 64 2.78 -0.80 -7.62
C LEU A 64 2.24 0.20 -6.59
N VAL A 65 2.57 -0.05 -5.33
CA VAL A 65 2.25 0.83 -4.21
C VAL A 65 3.57 1.45 -3.76
N ASP A 66 3.76 2.71 -4.09
CA ASP A 66 4.97 3.47 -3.76
C ASP A 66 4.66 4.43 -2.62
N LEU A 67 5.35 4.30 -1.48
CA LEU A 67 5.11 5.17 -0.33
C LEU A 67 5.50 6.60 -0.65
N LEU A 68 4.68 7.55 -0.22
CA LEU A 68 5.00 8.96 -0.36
C LEU A 68 6.11 9.34 0.62
N PRO A 69 7.01 10.28 0.24
CA PRO A 69 7.97 10.83 1.17
C PRO A 69 7.25 11.62 2.26
N LEU A 70 7.85 11.68 3.45
CA LEU A 70 7.26 12.36 4.60
C LEU A 70 6.86 13.82 4.32
N SER A 71 7.67 14.52 3.53
CA SER A 71 7.42 15.92 3.14
C SER A 71 6.13 16.12 2.34
N ARG A 72 5.60 15.07 1.72
CA ARG A 72 4.37 15.11 0.90
C ARG A 72 3.15 14.58 1.65
N LEU A 73 3.35 13.98 2.81
CA LEU A 73 2.25 13.50 3.61
C LEU A 73 1.64 14.69 4.37
N GLU A 74 0.43 15.09 3.99
CA GLU A 74 -0.41 15.96 4.82
C GLU A 74 -0.99 15.12 5.96
N LEU A 75 -0.13 14.77 6.91
CA LEU A 75 -0.52 13.93 8.04
C LEU A 75 -1.40 14.74 9.00
N SER A 76 -2.59 14.22 9.27
CA SER A 76 -3.32 14.55 10.51
C SER A 76 -2.37 14.39 11.71
N PRO A 77 -2.47 15.19 12.79
CA PRO A 77 -1.61 15.10 13.97
C PRO A 77 -1.47 13.68 14.57
N LYS A 78 -2.45 12.81 14.34
CA LYS A 78 -2.41 11.39 14.73
C LYS A 78 -1.37 10.56 13.96
N GLY A 79 -1.02 10.96 12.73
CA GLY A 79 -0.19 10.17 11.80
C GLY A 79 1.29 10.41 11.89
N VAL A 80 1.65 11.65 12.19
CA VAL A 80 3.02 11.99 12.59
C VAL A 80 3.43 11.14 13.80
N ARG A 81 2.53 10.94 14.76
CA ARG A 81 2.80 10.16 15.98
C ARG A 81 2.97 8.66 15.72
N ALA A 82 2.27 8.08 14.75
CA ALA A 82 2.38 6.66 14.39
C ALA A 82 3.72 6.31 13.72
N ILE A 83 4.29 7.24 12.94
CA ILE A 83 5.55 7.03 12.21
C ILE A 83 6.78 7.60 12.92
N SER A 84 6.62 8.61 13.79
CA SER A 84 7.75 9.28 14.45
C SER A 84 8.25 8.57 15.72
N GLY A 85 7.72 7.39 16.06
CA GLY A 85 8.26 6.57 17.15
C GLY A 85 8.31 7.25 18.52
N ARG A 86 7.42 8.21 18.84
CA ARG A 86 7.21 8.60 20.24
C ARG A 86 6.40 7.49 20.92
N MET A 87 7.09 6.41 21.28
CA MET A 87 6.74 5.60 22.43
C MET A 87 6.64 6.58 23.61
N GLU A 88 5.47 6.65 24.22
CA GLU A 88 5.34 7.29 25.53
C GLU A 88 6.20 6.50 26.50
N VAL A 89 7.02 7.27 27.23
CA VAL A 89 7.80 6.83 28.40
C VAL A 89 6.86 6.48 29.54
#